data_AF-A0A924SLL9-F1
#
_entry.id   AF-A0A924SLL9-F1
#
_cell.length_a   1.000
_cell.length_b   1.000
_cell.length_c   1.000
_cell.angle_alpha   90.00
_cell.angle_beta   90.00
_cell.angle_gamma   90.00
#
_symmetry.space_group_name_H-M   'P 1'
#
loop_
_entity.id
_entity.type
_entity.pdbx_description
1 polymer ?
#
loop_
_entity_poly.entity_id
_entity_poly.type
_entity_poly.pdbx_seq_one_letter_code
_entity_poly.pdbx_strand_id
1 'polypeptide(L)' 'MTGQSWSDVDVAAVRVMQAGDPRADPFVFLHGWGLSPHCYADGVTRLAAAGLRVIAPALLPSARRSTVREARGAATRA' A
#
# COMPACT_ATOMS: atom_id res chain seq x y z
N MET A 1 25.40 -3.11 -15.48
CA MET A 1 25.24 -3.11 -14.01
C MET A 1 24.24 -2.03 -13.65
N THR A 2 23.03 -2.38 -13.21
CA THR A 2 22.06 -1.42 -12.69
C THR A 2 22.30 -1.25 -11.19
N GLY A 3 22.69 -0.04 -10.78
CA GLY A 3 22.77 0.33 -9.36
C GLY A 3 21.37 0.52 -8.79
N GLN A 4 21.18 0.13 -7.54
CA GLN A 4 19.95 0.44 -6.78
C GLN A 4 20.19 1.75 -6.02
N SER A 5 19.18 2.60 -5.95
CA SER A 5 19.20 3.82 -5.13
C SER A 5 17.87 3.95 -4.40
N TRP A 6 17.94 4.57 -3.21
CA TRP A 6 16.78 4.84 -2.38
C TRP A 6 16.44 6.32 -2.47
N SER A 7 15.14 6.63 -2.48
CA SER A 7 14.64 7.99 -2.34
C SER A 7 13.39 7.98 -1.46
N ASP A 8 13.26 9.02 -0.64
CA ASP A 8 12.04 9.28 0.13
C ASP A 8 10.97 9.88 -0.79
N VAL A 9 9.71 9.49 -0.58
CA VAL A 9 8.56 9.99 -1.35
C VAL A 9 7.42 10.29 -0.40
N ASP A 10 6.86 11.50 -0.50
CA ASP A 10 5.70 11.93 0.29
C ASP A 10 4.40 11.55 -0.41
N VAL A 11 3.66 10.60 0.16
CA VAL A 11 2.33 10.24 -0.33
C VAL A 11 1.31 11.21 0.28
N ALA A 12 0.68 12.07 -0.54
CA ALA A 12 -0.23 13.10 -0.03
C ALA A 12 -1.50 12.51 0.58
N ALA A 13 -2.06 11.47 -0.05
CA ALA A 13 -3.12 10.65 0.51
C ALA A 13 -3.22 9.33 -0.27
N VAL A 14 -3.46 8.23 0.44
CA VAL A 14 -3.80 6.94 -0.14
C VAL A 14 -5.03 6.38 0.54
N ARG A 15 -6.01 5.91 -0.25
CA ARG A 15 -7.15 5.19 0.30
C ARG A 15 -6.70 3.78 0.64
N VAL A 16 -7.01 3.30 1.83
CA VAL A 16 -6.61 1.97 2.30
C VAL A 16 -7.85 1.20 2.71
N MET A 17 -7.95 -0.05 2.24
CA MET A 17 -8.86 -1.05 2.80
C MET A 17 -8.13 -1.76 3.93
N GLN A 18 -8.78 -1.87 5.09
CA GLN A 18 -8.24 -2.57 6.25
C GLN A 18 -9.18 -3.71 6.66
N ALA A 19 -8.61 -4.84 7.05
CA ALA A 19 -9.36 -5.99 7.55
C ALA A 19 -8.53 -6.77 8.58
N GLY A 20 -9.21 -7.45 9.51
CA GLY A 20 -8.59 -8.21 10.60
C GLY A 20 -8.34 -7.40 11.87
N ASP A 21 -7.71 -8.04 12.86
CA ASP A 21 -7.34 -7.39 14.12
C ASP A 21 -6.23 -6.36 13.88
N PRO A 22 -6.39 -5.08 14.29
CA PRO A 22 -5.34 -4.06 14.16
C PRO A 22 -4.05 -4.36 14.93
N ARG A 23 -4.07 -5.33 15.85
CA ARG A 23 -2.90 -5.80 16.61
C ARG A 23 -2.24 -7.06 16.04
N ALA A 24 -2.84 -7.69 15.03
CA ALA A 24 -2.25 -8.85 14.38
C ALA A 24 -1.09 -8.46 13.45
N ASP A 25 -0.36 -9.47 12.97
CA ASP A 25 0.78 -9.30 12.08
C ASP A 25 0.37 -8.57 10.78
N PRO A 26 1.07 -7.49 10.40
CA PRO A 26 0.70 -6.68 9.26
C PRO A 26 0.99 -7.41 7.95
N PHE A 27 0.01 -7.42 7.06
CA PHE A 27 0.12 -7.93 5.70
C PHE A 27 -0.26 -6.85 4.69
N VAL A 28 0.70 -6.42 3.87
CA VAL A 28 0.46 -5.41 2.83
C VAL A 28 0.03 -6.11 1.54
N PHE A 29 -1.22 -5.93 1.15
CA PHE A 29 -1.76 -6.47 -0.10
C PHE A 29 -1.70 -5.41 -1.21
N LEU A 30 -0.93 -5.69 -2.27
CA LEU A 30 -0.79 -4.83 -3.43
C LEU A 30 -1.56 -5.41 -4.62
N HIS A 31 -2.47 -4.62 -5.19
CA HIS A 31 -3.22 -5.03 -6.38
C HIS A 31 -2.43 -4.81 -7.67
N GLY A 32 -2.87 -5.44 -8.76
CA GLY A 32 -2.33 -5.22 -10.11
C GLY A 32 -2.79 -3.92 -10.77
N TRP A 33 -2.26 -3.64 -11.96
CA TRP A 33 -2.59 -2.44 -12.75
C TRP A 33 -4.07 -2.37 -13.12
N GLY A 34 -4.68 -1.18 -12.99
CA GLY A 34 -6.10 -0.97 -13.32
C GLY A 34 -7.11 -1.62 -12.37
N LEU A 35 -6.65 -2.32 -11.33
CA LEU A 35 -7.49 -2.97 -10.33
C LEU A 35 -7.50 -2.19 -9.02
N SER A 36 -8.46 -2.45 -8.14
CA SER A 36 -8.44 -1.92 -6.77
C SER A 36 -8.45 -3.07 -5.76
N PRO A 37 -8.18 -2.82 -4.47
CA PRO A 37 -8.32 -3.86 -3.45
C PRO A 37 -9.71 -4.49 -3.41
N HIS A 38 -10.74 -3.75 -3.81
CA HIS A 38 -12.10 -4.27 -3.85
C HIS A 38 -12.28 -5.44 -4.82
N CYS A 39 -11.46 -5.52 -5.88
CA CYS A 39 -11.44 -6.68 -6.79
C CYS A 39 -11.02 -7.99 -6.10
N TYR A 40 -10.45 -7.90 -4.89
CA TYR A 40 -9.96 -9.00 -4.09
C TYR A 40 -10.60 -9.07 -2.70
N ALA A 41 -11.80 -8.49 -2.52
CA ALA A 41 -12.46 -8.41 -1.21
C ALA A 41 -12.58 -9.78 -0.51
N ASP A 42 -12.91 -10.84 -1.27
CA ASP A 42 -12.99 -12.21 -0.73
C ASP A 42 -11.62 -12.74 -0.28
N GLY A 43 -10.57 -12.47 -1.06
CA GLY A 43 -9.20 -12.86 -0.73
C GLY A 43 -8.70 -12.14 0.52
N VAL A 44 -8.96 -10.83 0.61
CA VAL A 44 -8.63 -10.02 1.80
C VAL A 44 -9.39 -10.53 3.02
N THR A 45 -10.67 -10.89 2.87
CA THR A 45 -11.47 -11.45 3.96
C THR A 45 -10.90 -12.78 4.44
N ARG A 46 -10.46 -13.66 3.54
CA ARG A 46 -9.81 -14.93 3.90
C ARG A 46 -8.48 -14.72 4.63
N LEU A 47 -7.65 -13.77 4.18
CA LEU A 47 -6.40 -13.42 4.86
C LEU A 47 -6.66 -12.86 6.26
N ALA A 48 -7.64 -12.00 6.42
CA ALA A 48 -8.04 -11.47 7.72
C ALA A 48 -8.57 -12.57 8.65
N ALA A 49 -9.41 -13.48 8.12
CA ALA A 49 -9.91 -14.64 8.87
C ALA A 49 -8.79 -15.62 9.27
N ALA A 50 -7.68 -15.64 8.53
CA ALA A 50 -6.47 -16.39 8.89
C ALA A 50 -5.64 -15.71 10.00
N GLY A 51 -6.12 -14.60 10.57
CA GLY A 51 -5.48 -13.91 11.69
C GLY A 51 -4.48 -12.84 11.29
N LEU A 52 -4.49 -12.37 10.03
CA LEU A 52 -3.63 -11.28 9.57
C LEU A 52 -4.32 -9.92 9.68
N ARG A 53 -3.53 -8.88 9.90
CA ARG A 53 -3.94 -7.48 9.73
C ARG A 53 -3.68 -7.05 8.29
N VAL A 54 -4.69 -7.13 7.44
CA VAL A 54 -4.55 -6.75 6.03
C VAL A 54 -4.60 -5.24 5.88
N ILE A 55 -3.59 -4.69 5.23
CA ILE A 55 -3.48 -3.28 4.83
C ILE A 55 -3.41 -3.27 3.30
N ALA A 56 -4.46 -2.79 2.66
CA ALA A 56 -4.63 -2.86 1.21
C ALA A 56 -4.77 -1.45 0.60
N PRO A 57 -3.66 -0.79 0.23
CA PRO A 57 -3.70 0.51 -0.42
C PRO A 57 -4.32 0.43 -1.82
N ALA A 58 -5.13 1.42 -2.18
CA ALA A 58 -5.57 1.65 -3.54
C ALA A 58 -4.53 2.54 -4.26
N LEU A 59 -3.65 1.90 -5.00
CA LEU A 59 -2.58 2.54 -5.77
C LEU A 59 -3.09 3.07 -7.11
N LEU A 60 -2.38 4.05 -7.67
CA LEU A 60 -2.66 4.52 -9.03
C LEU A 60 -2.37 3.40 -10.05
N PRO A 61 -3.13 3.33 -11.16
CA PRO A 61 -4.18 4.27 -11.61
C PRO A 61 -5.60 3.98 -11.08
N SER A 62 -5.81 3.01 -10.20
CA SER A 62 -7.17 2.61 -9.81
C SER A 62 -7.86 3.56 -8.83
N ALA A 63 -7.09 4.30 -8.06
CA ALA A 63 -7.61 5.31 -7.15
C ALA A 63 -7.72 6.67 -7.85
N ARG A 64 -8.96 7.08 -8.17
CA ARG A 64 -9.30 8.43 -8.68
C ARG A 64 -8.80 9.62 -7.81
N ARG A 65 -8.17 9.39 -6.65
CA ARG A 65 -7.71 10.40 -5.67
C ARG A 65 -6.42 10.06 -4.91
N SER A 66 -5.67 9.02 -5.29
CA SER A 66 -4.33 8.84 -4.71
C SER A 66 -3.39 9.80 -5.43
N THR A 67 -2.72 10.69 -4.70
CA THR A 67 -1.78 11.65 -5.30
C THR A 67 -0.40 11.45 -4.69
N VAL A 68 0.61 11.33 -5.55
CA VAL A 68 2.02 11.27 -5.15
C VAL A 68 2.62 12.65 -5.37
N ARG A 69 3.34 13.18 -4.38
CA ARG A 69 4.30 14.27 -4.58
C ARG A 69 5.68 13.69 -4.33
N GLU A 70 6.66 13.98 -5.18
CA GLU A 70 8.04 13.72 -4.78
C GLU A 70 8.34 14.52 -3.50
N ALA A 71 8.90 13.86 -2.50
CA ALA A 71 9.45 14.57 -1.35
C ALA A 71 10.65 15.38 -1.87
N ARG A 72 10.66 16.70 -1.63
CA ARG A 72 11.87 17.49 -1.87
C ARG A 72 12.90 17.05 -0.83
N GLY A 73 14.06 16.60 -1.31
CA GLY A 73 15.01 15.81 -0.56
C GLY A 73 15.36 16.35 0.83
N ALA A 74 15.43 15.44 1.79
CA ALA A 74 16.28 15.60 2.96
C ALA A 74 17.34 14.48 2.88
N ALA A 75 18.58 14.89 2.65
CA ALA A 75 19.72 14.02 2.48
C ALA A 75 20.01 13.18 3.74
N THR A 76 20.45 11.94 3.48
CA THR A 76 21.39 11.08 4.22
C THR A 76 21.24 10.96 5.75
N ARG A 77 21.02 9.73 6.23
CA ARG A 77 21.50 9.33 7.56
C ARG A 77 22.74 8.45 7.44
N ALA A 78 23.69 8.76 8.32
CA ALA A 78 25.04 8.22 8.44
C ALA A 78 25.08 6.72 8.75
#